data_AF-A0A3E0H060-F1
#
_entry.id   AF-A0A3E0H060-F1
#
_cell.length_a   1.000
_cell.length_b   1.000
_cell.length_c   1.000
_cell.angle_alpha   90.00
_cell.angle_beta   90.00
_cell.angle_gamma   90.00
#
_symmetry.space_group_name_H-M   'P 1'
#
loop_
_entity.id
_entity.type
_entity.pdbx_description
1 polymer ?
#
loop_
_entity_poly.entity_id
_entity_poly.type
_entity_poly.pdbx_seq_one_letter_code
_entity_poly.pdbx_strand_id
1 'polypeptide(L)'
;MSRIAKMAAVAALSVPVLIGAAGTAQASTPSGCSSVTQIGSTAYLTVGGQTMASVKQYKGCGKNYAYLYVWEGYRSTHSSWNACTSIVTNGGHTLEDESCGNSGNPVEIWSFGASTLSQCTQALGWNGLGDWPDPGDATAKTDVRC
;
A
#
# COMPACT_ATOMS: atom_id res chain seq x y z
N MET A 1 28.94 -67.39 -3.73
CA MET A 1 27.58 -67.06 -3.24
C MET A 1 27.47 -65.54 -3.17
N SER A 2 26.66 -64.94 -4.04
CA SER A 2 26.44 -63.49 -4.11
C SER A 2 25.32 -63.08 -3.15
N ARG A 3 25.52 -62.05 -2.32
CA ARG A 3 24.45 -61.32 -1.59
C ARG A 3 24.80 -59.83 -1.40
N ILE A 4 24.47 -59.06 -2.44
CA ILE A 4 23.71 -57.80 -2.45
C ILE A 4 23.86 -56.86 -1.23
N ALA A 5 24.44 -55.69 -1.50
CA ALA A 5 24.46 -54.49 -0.67
C ALA A 5 23.07 -53.90 -0.41
N LYS A 6 22.87 -53.27 0.75
CA LYS A 6 21.81 -52.27 0.95
C LYS A 6 22.34 -51.09 1.75
N MET A 7 22.68 -50.04 1.01
CA MET A 7 22.75 -48.67 1.55
C MET A 7 21.32 -48.22 1.88
N ALA A 8 21.13 -47.65 3.06
CA ALA A 8 19.94 -46.89 3.40
C ALA A 8 20.37 -45.46 3.71
N ALA A 9 20.33 -44.60 2.70
CA ALA A 9 20.46 -43.16 2.84
C ALA A 9 19.11 -42.60 3.30
N VAL A 10 19.05 -42.06 4.51
CA VAL A 10 17.89 -41.32 5.01
C VAL A 10 17.97 -39.91 4.42
N ALA A 11 17.19 -39.66 3.37
CA ALA A 11 16.98 -38.32 2.84
C ALA A 11 16.01 -37.57 3.78
N ALA A 12 16.55 -36.68 4.62
CA ALA A 12 15.72 -35.71 5.34
C ALA A 12 15.18 -34.69 4.33
N LEU A 13 13.89 -34.79 4.02
CA LEU A 13 13.18 -33.78 3.22
C LEU A 13 12.98 -32.54 4.10
N SER A 14 13.89 -31.57 3.98
CA SER A 14 13.64 -30.21 4.44
C SER A 14 12.57 -29.59 3.54
N VAL A 15 11.33 -29.48 4.05
CA VAL A 15 10.27 -28.70 3.41
C VAL A 15 10.70 -27.23 3.45
N PRO A 16 10.94 -26.55 2.31
CA PRO A 16 11.12 -25.11 2.33
C PRO A 16 9.78 -24.50 2.74
N VAL A 17 9.74 -23.88 3.93
CA VAL A 17 8.68 -22.95 4.29
C VAL A 17 8.77 -21.80 3.30
N LEU A 18 7.92 -21.82 2.28
CA LEU A 18 7.67 -20.67 1.43
C LEU A 18 7.02 -19.59 2.31
N ILE A 19 7.84 -18.79 2.98
CA ILE A 19 7.40 -17.47 3.43
C ILE A 19 7.07 -16.74 2.13
N GLY A 20 5.78 -16.67 1.82
CA GLY A 20 5.27 -15.90 0.70
C GLY A 20 5.68 -14.45 0.91
N ALA A 21 6.81 -14.05 0.34
CA ALA A 21 7.05 -12.68 0.00
C ALA A 21 5.98 -12.36 -1.06
N ALA A 22 4.83 -11.90 -0.60
CA ALA A 22 3.93 -11.11 -1.43
C ALA A 22 4.83 -10.02 -2.02
N GLY A 23 5.21 -10.19 -3.28
CA GLY A 23 6.16 -9.31 -3.95
C GLY A 23 5.69 -7.90 -3.71
N THR A 24 6.57 -7.03 -3.20
CA THR A 24 6.25 -5.61 -3.07
C THR A 24 5.87 -5.12 -4.46
N ALA A 25 4.57 -4.94 -4.70
CA ALA A 25 4.08 -4.43 -5.97
C ALA A 25 4.88 -3.16 -6.27
N GLN A 26 5.56 -3.17 -7.42
CA GLN A 26 6.28 -1.98 -7.86
C GLN A 26 5.21 -0.96 -8.18
N ALA A 27 5.24 0.17 -7.46
CA ALA A 27 4.27 1.22 -7.67
C ALA A 27 4.44 1.75 -9.10
N SER A 28 3.33 1.98 -9.80
CA SER A 28 3.37 2.72 -11.06
C SER A 28 3.86 4.15 -10.84
N THR A 29 4.18 4.91 -11.89
CA THR A 29 4.47 6.33 -11.71
C THR A 29 3.18 7.16 -11.71
N PRO A 30 3.04 8.17 -10.84
CA PRO A 30 1.89 9.07 -10.90
C PRO A 30 1.86 9.83 -12.23
N SER A 31 0.65 10.14 -12.70
CA SER A 31 0.45 10.85 -13.97
C SER A 31 1.22 12.17 -14.00
N GLY A 32 1.87 12.45 -15.13
CA GLY A 32 2.65 13.69 -15.32
C GLY A 32 3.99 13.74 -14.59
N CYS A 33 4.43 12.65 -13.94
CA CYS A 33 5.74 12.58 -13.29
C CYS A 33 6.54 11.36 -13.72
N SER A 34 7.79 11.57 -14.15
CA SER A 34 8.65 10.51 -14.68
C SER A 34 9.30 9.65 -13.61
N SER A 35 9.45 10.17 -12.39
CA SER A 35 10.06 9.44 -11.28
C SER A 35 9.67 10.04 -9.94
N VAL A 36 9.37 9.17 -9.00
CA VAL A 36 9.11 9.51 -7.60
C VAL A 36 9.88 8.57 -6.70
N THR A 37 10.23 9.05 -5.50
CA THR A 37 10.89 8.26 -4.47
C THR A 37 10.00 8.20 -3.23
N GLN A 38 9.84 7.02 -2.66
CA GLN A 38 9.07 6.87 -1.41
C GLN A 38 9.79 7.64 -0.30
N ILE A 39 9.01 8.38 0.50
CA ILE A 39 9.46 9.02 1.73
C ILE A 39 8.63 8.52 2.91
N GLY A 40 9.26 8.41 4.07
CA GLY A 40 8.59 7.92 5.27
C GLY A 40 8.26 6.43 5.24
N SER A 41 7.55 5.98 6.27
CA SER A 41 7.11 4.59 6.43
C SER A 41 5.96 4.24 5.49
N THR A 42 5.76 2.93 5.35
CA THR A 42 4.52 2.36 4.81
C THR A 42 3.55 2.15 5.96
N ALA A 43 2.33 2.67 5.82
CA ALA A 43 1.22 2.41 6.73
C ALA A 43 0.29 1.34 6.14
N TYR A 44 -0.51 0.70 6.98
CA TYR A 44 -1.41 -0.39 6.58
C TYR A 44 -2.84 -0.07 6.98
N LEU A 45 -3.71 0.02 5.98
CA LEU A 45 -5.14 0.16 6.16
C LEU A 45 -5.74 -1.21 6.43
N THR A 46 -6.39 -1.37 7.59
CA THR A 46 -7.00 -2.63 8.03
C THR A 46 -8.51 -2.47 8.10
N VAL A 47 -9.25 -3.32 7.40
CA VAL A 47 -10.72 -3.32 7.35
C VAL A 47 -11.20 -4.70 7.78
N GLY A 48 -12.11 -4.76 8.75
CA GLY A 48 -12.64 -6.03 9.24
C GLY A 48 -11.59 -6.99 9.82
N GLY A 49 -10.46 -6.45 10.31
CA GLY A 49 -9.34 -7.25 10.84
C GLY A 49 -8.39 -7.80 9.77
N GLN A 50 -8.63 -7.53 8.49
CA GLN A 50 -7.73 -7.89 7.38
C GLN A 50 -7.01 -6.66 6.84
N THR A 51 -5.71 -6.78 6.55
CA THR A 51 -4.97 -5.72 5.84
C THR A 51 -5.54 -5.58 4.43
N MET A 52 -6.21 -4.44 4.20
CA MET A 52 -6.80 -4.08 2.93
C MET A 52 -5.76 -3.49 1.99
N ALA A 53 -5.03 -2.47 2.45
CA ALA A 53 -4.15 -1.68 1.61
C ALA A 53 -2.87 -1.27 2.33
N SER A 54 -1.81 -1.03 1.57
CA SER A 54 -0.66 -0.25 2.02
C SER A 54 -0.78 1.19 1.55
N VAL A 55 -0.50 2.14 2.44
CA VAL A 55 -0.43 3.57 2.18
C VAL A 55 1.02 4.02 2.26
N LYS A 56 1.47 4.79 1.27
CA LYS A 56 2.84 5.28 1.16
C LYS A 56 2.84 6.74 0.73
N GLN A 57 3.87 7.45 1.11
CA GLN A 57 4.11 8.81 0.66
C GLN A 57 5.29 8.82 -0.32
N TYR A 58 5.20 9.62 -1.37
CA TYR A 58 6.23 9.76 -2.39
C TYR A 58 6.51 11.23 -2.67
N LYS A 59 7.73 11.50 -3.13
CA LYS A 59 8.18 12.83 -3.56
C LYS A 59 8.85 12.73 -4.93
N GLY A 60 8.53 13.68 -5.80
CA GLY A 60 9.11 13.78 -7.15
C GLY A 60 8.45 14.90 -7.94
N CYS A 61 9.06 15.31 -9.06
CA CYS A 61 8.50 16.32 -9.96
C CYS A 61 8.01 17.62 -9.27
N GLY A 62 8.65 18.03 -8.17
CA GLY A 62 8.28 19.24 -7.43
C GLY A 62 7.03 19.11 -6.55
N LYS A 63 6.51 17.90 -6.31
CA LYS A 63 5.29 17.64 -5.55
C LYS A 63 5.46 16.48 -4.56
N ASN A 64 4.54 16.38 -3.63
CA ASN A 64 4.31 15.18 -2.82
C ASN A 64 3.10 14.41 -3.37
N TYR A 65 3.10 13.09 -3.19
CA TYR A 65 2.03 12.21 -3.64
C TYR A 65 1.72 11.19 -2.55
N ALA A 66 0.44 10.94 -2.33
CA ALA A 66 -0.01 9.78 -1.57
C ALA A 66 -0.30 8.63 -2.53
N TYR A 67 0.03 7.43 -2.07
CA TYR A 67 -0.11 6.21 -2.83
C TYR A 67 -0.82 5.17 -1.98
N LEU A 68 -1.82 4.51 -2.56
CA LEU A 68 -2.53 3.41 -1.94
C LEU A 68 -2.55 2.21 -2.88
N TYR A 69 -2.14 1.06 -2.37
CA TYR A 69 -2.23 -0.21 -3.08
C TYR A 69 -3.04 -1.20 -2.25
N VAL A 70 -4.16 -1.67 -2.81
CA VAL A 70 -4.98 -2.72 -2.20
C VAL A 70 -4.26 -4.06 -2.39
N TRP A 71 -4.29 -4.94 -1.41
CA TRP A 71 -3.56 -6.22 -1.47
C TRP A 71 -4.37 -7.27 -2.19
N GLU A 72 -3.69 -8.13 -2.96
CA GLU A 72 -4.35 -9.24 -3.66
C GLU A 72 -5.13 -10.14 -2.69
N GLY A 73 -4.58 -10.39 -1.49
CA GLY A 73 -5.28 -11.16 -0.45
C GLY A 73 -6.63 -10.54 -0.06
N TYR A 74 -6.75 -9.21 -0.07
CA TYR A 74 -8.03 -8.52 0.17
C TYR A 74 -8.96 -8.62 -1.03
N ARG A 75 -8.45 -8.37 -2.23
CA ARG A 75 -9.23 -8.46 -3.47
C ARG A 75 -9.78 -9.86 -3.75
N SER A 76 -9.03 -10.89 -3.37
CA SER A 76 -9.41 -12.29 -3.57
C SER A 76 -10.58 -12.74 -2.68
N THR A 77 -10.82 -12.04 -1.57
CA THR A 77 -11.87 -12.38 -0.59
C THR A 77 -13.04 -11.40 -0.56
N HIS A 78 -12.97 -10.29 -1.32
CA HIS A 78 -13.98 -9.24 -1.34
C HIS A 78 -14.39 -8.91 -2.78
N SER A 79 -15.70 -8.77 -3.01
CA SER A 79 -16.25 -8.45 -4.34
C SER A 79 -16.33 -6.95 -4.63
N SER A 80 -16.33 -6.10 -3.60
CA SER A 80 -16.46 -4.65 -3.72
C SER A 80 -15.65 -3.92 -2.64
N TRP A 81 -14.94 -2.85 -3.00
CA TRP A 81 -14.35 -1.91 -2.06
C TRP A 81 -14.18 -0.51 -2.66
N ASN A 82 -14.15 0.48 -1.78
CA ASN A 82 -13.77 1.84 -2.08
C ASN A 82 -12.47 2.17 -1.35
N ALA A 83 -11.65 3.00 -1.97
CA ALA A 83 -10.48 3.53 -1.31
C ALA A 83 -10.16 4.92 -1.87
N CYS A 84 -9.63 5.76 -1.01
CA CYS A 84 -9.12 7.07 -1.36
C CYS A 84 -7.77 7.30 -0.69
N THR A 85 -6.97 8.19 -1.27
CA THR A 85 -5.70 8.60 -0.70
C THR A 85 -5.41 10.07 -0.96
N SER A 86 -4.74 10.72 -0.03
CA SER A 86 -4.41 12.14 -0.10
C SER A 86 -3.16 12.44 0.71
N ILE A 87 -2.45 13.50 0.32
CA ILE A 87 -1.46 14.12 1.19
C ILE A 87 -2.20 14.91 2.26
N VAL A 88 -1.75 14.82 3.50
CA VAL A 88 -2.29 15.65 4.57
C VAL A 88 -1.24 16.58 5.16
N THR A 89 -1.67 17.81 5.39
CA THR A 89 -0.87 18.92 5.95
C THR A 89 -1.49 19.39 7.26
N ASN A 90 -0.91 20.43 7.87
CA ASN A 90 -1.42 21.06 9.07
C ASN A 90 -1.69 20.08 10.22
N GLY A 91 -0.71 19.22 10.54
CA GLY A 91 -0.88 18.19 11.58
C GLY A 91 -1.82 17.05 11.20
N GLY A 92 -2.16 16.92 9.92
CA GLY A 92 -3.05 15.88 9.41
C GLY A 92 -4.53 16.26 9.41
N HIS A 93 -4.83 17.56 9.34
CA HIS A 93 -6.18 18.15 9.39
C HIS A 93 -6.66 18.72 8.05
N THR A 94 -5.79 18.79 7.05
CA THR A 94 -6.12 19.33 5.72
C THR A 94 -5.72 18.32 4.67
N LEU A 95 -6.67 17.90 3.82
CA LEU A 95 -6.36 17.09 2.63
C LEU A 95 -5.81 17.98 1.53
N GLU A 96 -4.88 17.44 0.78
CA GLU A 96 -4.24 18.09 -0.35
C GLU A 96 -4.26 17.10 -1.52
N ASP A 97 -4.83 17.54 -2.64
CA ASP A 97 -4.72 16.84 -3.92
C ASP A 97 -5.17 15.37 -3.85
N GLU A 98 -6.27 15.14 -3.15
CA GLU A 98 -6.99 13.87 -2.97
C GLU A 98 -7.31 13.13 -4.27
N SER A 99 -7.28 11.79 -4.23
CA SER A 99 -7.92 10.96 -5.23
C SER A 99 -8.62 9.77 -4.61
N CYS A 100 -9.87 9.55 -5.03
CA CYS A 100 -10.63 8.33 -4.82
C CYS A 100 -10.59 7.48 -6.09
N GLY A 101 -10.42 6.17 -5.97
CA GLY A 101 -10.40 5.29 -7.13
C GLY A 101 -11.71 5.36 -7.92
N ASN A 102 -11.67 5.77 -9.18
CA ASN A 102 -12.86 5.99 -10.05
C ASN A 102 -13.67 4.73 -10.40
N SER A 103 -13.30 3.57 -9.88
CA SER A 103 -13.95 2.29 -10.17
C SER A 103 -14.16 1.55 -8.87
N GLY A 104 -15.35 1.01 -8.64
CA GLY A 104 -15.56 0.06 -7.55
C GLY A 104 -14.54 -1.05 -7.74
N ASN A 105 -13.66 -1.26 -6.75
CA ASN A 105 -12.47 -2.13 -6.77
C ASN A 105 -11.15 -1.51 -7.29
N PRO A 106 -10.73 -0.33 -6.82
CA PRO A 106 -9.43 0.19 -7.22
C PRO A 106 -8.29 -0.71 -6.70
N VAL A 107 -7.38 -1.10 -7.58
CA VAL A 107 -6.18 -1.85 -7.22
C VAL A 107 -5.09 -0.93 -6.68
N GLU A 108 -4.91 0.19 -7.37
CA GLU A 108 -3.85 1.17 -7.15
C GLU A 108 -4.43 2.57 -7.31
N ILE A 109 -4.06 3.47 -6.41
CA ILE A 109 -4.49 4.87 -6.42
C ILE A 109 -3.28 5.74 -6.13
N TRP A 110 -3.12 6.75 -6.97
CA TRP A 110 -2.24 7.88 -6.73
C TRP A 110 -3.11 9.10 -6.44
N SER A 111 -2.77 9.85 -5.40
CA SER A 111 -3.29 11.21 -5.24
C SER A 111 -2.81 12.08 -6.40
N PHE A 112 -3.45 13.23 -6.62
CA PHE A 112 -2.86 14.27 -7.44
C PHE A 112 -1.58 14.81 -6.78
N GLY A 113 -0.79 15.57 -7.54
CA GLY A 113 0.50 16.08 -7.10
C GLY A 113 0.36 17.29 -6.18
N ALA A 114 0.54 17.06 -4.87
CA ALA A 114 0.40 18.08 -3.84
C ALA A 114 1.53 19.11 -3.82
N SER A 115 1.16 20.39 -3.84
CA SER A 115 2.09 21.54 -3.83
C SER A 115 2.63 21.86 -2.43
N THR A 116 3.08 20.84 -1.70
CA THR A 116 3.27 20.90 -0.24
C THR A 116 4.71 20.68 0.20
N LEU A 117 5.70 20.82 -0.70
CA LEU A 117 7.11 20.56 -0.39
C LEU A 117 7.71 21.44 0.71
N SER A 118 7.08 22.58 1.03
CA SER A 118 7.47 23.50 2.11
C SER A 118 6.80 23.18 3.44
N GLN A 119 6.02 22.09 3.52
CA GLN A 119 5.22 21.72 4.68
C GLN A 119 5.57 20.31 5.16
N CYS A 120 5.36 20.10 6.46
CA CYS A 120 5.37 18.74 7.01
C CYS A 120 4.12 17.99 6.53
N THR A 121 4.32 16.80 5.97
CA THR A 121 3.29 16.04 5.25
C THR A 121 3.24 14.57 5.66
N GLN A 122 2.05 13.98 5.54
CA GLN A 122 1.82 12.53 5.67
C GLN A 122 0.98 12.08 4.48
N ALA A 123 1.11 10.82 4.06
CA ALA A 123 0.09 10.20 3.23
C ALA A 123 -1.01 9.61 4.12
N LEU A 124 -2.26 9.85 3.75
CA LEU A 124 -3.47 9.27 4.34
C LEU A 124 -4.14 8.36 3.31
N GLY A 125 -4.67 7.23 3.77
CA GLY A 125 -5.58 6.40 3.00
C GLY A 125 -6.74 5.90 3.87
N TRP A 126 -7.91 5.72 3.26
CA TRP A 126 -9.13 5.26 3.93
C TRP A 126 -10.04 4.45 3.01
N ASN A 127 -10.95 3.66 3.58
CA ASN A 127 -11.87 2.78 2.84
C ASN A 127 -13.25 3.41 2.58
N GLY A 128 -13.29 4.70 2.31
CA GLY A 128 -14.51 5.47 2.05
C GLY A 128 -14.55 6.08 0.65
N LEU A 129 -15.43 7.07 0.50
CA LEU A 129 -15.56 7.92 -0.69
C LEU A 129 -15.61 9.39 -0.24
N GLY A 130 -15.26 10.32 -1.14
CA GLY A 130 -15.39 11.76 -0.92
C GLY A 130 -14.19 12.40 -0.23
N ASP A 131 -14.34 13.68 0.10
CA ASP A 131 -13.21 14.59 0.38
C ASP A 131 -12.65 14.49 1.82
N TRP A 132 -13.17 13.59 2.65
CA TRP A 132 -12.66 13.30 3.99
C TRP A 132 -13.16 11.93 4.47
N PRO A 133 -12.40 11.17 5.29
CA PRO A 133 -12.91 9.94 5.89
C PRO A 133 -14.12 10.19 6.81
N ASP A 134 -15.21 9.48 6.57
CA ASP A 134 -16.42 9.58 7.39
C ASP A 134 -16.27 8.84 8.73
N PRO A 135 -17.08 9.17 9.75
CA PRO A 135 -17.12 8.39 10.99
C PRO A 135 -17.42 6.91 10.71
N GLY A 136 -16.47 6.04 11.01
CA GLY A 136 -16.56 4.59 10.77
C GLY A 136 -15.63 4.08 9.68
N ASP A 137 -15.05 4.97 8.88
CA ASP A 137 -13.99 4.59 7.95
C ASP A 137 -12.71 4.19 8.71
N ALA A 138 -12.12 3.08 8.30
CA ALA A 138 -10.75 2.76 8.65
C ALA A 138 -9.83 3.75 7.95
N THR A 139 -8.79 4.19 8.66
CA THR A 139 -7.78 5.11 8.14
C THR A 139 -6.38 4.61 8.45
N ALA A 140 -5.43 4.96 7.59
CA ALA A 140 -4.02 4.72 7.81
C ALA A 140 -3.22 5.95 7.38
N LYS A 141 -2.30 6.39 8.26
CA LYS A 141 -1.40 7.52 8.01
C LYS A 141 0.05 7.06 8.10
N THR A 142 0.88 7.50 7.15
CA THR A 142 2.34 7.35 7.27
C THR A 142 2.88 8.25 8.38
N ASP A 143 4.15 8.10 8.75
CA ASP A 143 4.82 9.11 9.57
C ASP A 143 4.90 10.49 8.88
N VAL A 144 5.04 11.53 9.69
CA VAL A 144 5.23 12.92 9.24
C VAL A 144 6.61 13.05 8.63
N ARG A 145 6.68 13.68 7.45
CA ARG A 145 7.91 14.03 6.74
C ARG A 145 7.99 15.54 6.53
N CYS A 146 9.13 16.09 6.96
CA CYS A 146 9.62 17.43 6.69
C CYS A 146 11.08 17.23 6.21
#